data_AF-A0A7J2R309-F1
#
_entry.id   AF-A0A7J2R309-F1
#
_cell.length_a   1.000
_cell.length_b   1.000
_cell.length_c   1.000
_cell.angle_alpha   90.00
_cell.angle_beta   90.00
_cell.angle_gamma   90.00
#
_symmetry.space_group_name_H-M   'P 1'
#
loop_
_entity.id
_entity.type
_entity.pdbx_description
1 polymer ?
#
loop_
_entity_poly.entity_id
_entity_poly.type
_entity_poly.pdbx_seq_one_letter_code
_entity_poly.pdbx_strand_id
1 'polypeptide(L)'
;MKIGTQTINPTKIICVGTNYKDHIEETGLSVPKEPVLFPKTLNCLILNNESIVYPKFLYNQRKYNRVDYEVELAFIIKDKCKNVPLNEINEHI
;
A
#
# COMPACT_ATOMS: atom_id res chain seq x y z
N MET A 1 0.95 10.14 11.46
CA MET A 1 2.30 9.55 11.36
C MET A 1 3.33 10.65 11.15
N LYS A 2 4.58 10.46 11.60
CA LYS A 2 5.67 11.40 11.32
C LYS A 2 6.61 10.80 10.28
N ILE A 3 6.81 11.47 9.16
CA ILE A 3 7.78 11.08 8.12
C ILE A 3 8.78 12.23 8.01
N GLY A 4 10.03 11.97 8.42
CA GLY A 4 11.04 13.02 8.56
C GLY A 4 10.57 14.12 9.52
N THR A 5 10.45 15.35 9.02
CA THR A 5 9.98 16.53 9.78
C THR A 5 8.47 16.76 9.68
N GLN A 6 7.76 16.06 8.79
CA GLN A 6 6.35 16.31 8.52
C GLN A 6 5.43 15.39 9.31
N THR A 7 4.30 15.94 9.78
CA THR A 7 3.19 15.18 10.35
C THR A 7 2.15 14.96 9.27
N ILE A 8 1.85 13.71 8.96
CA ILE A 8 0.88 13.29 7.94
C ILE A 8 -0.26 12.55 8.62
N ASN A 9 -1.49 12.93 8.29
CA ASN A 9 -2.72 12.33 8.82
C ASN A 9 -3.59 11.84 7.66
N PRO A 10 -3.28 10.66 7.09
CA PRO A 10 -4.03 10.15 5.94
C PRO A 10 -5.45 9.80 6.37
N THR A 11 -6.43 10.12 5.51
CA THR A 11 -7.84 9.74 5.71
C THR A 11 -8.22 8.46 4.96
N LYS A 12 -7.36 8.01 4.04
CA LYS A 12 -7.50 6.78 3.26
C LYS A 12 -6.14 6.28 2.79
N ILE A 13 -6.03 4.97 2.59
CA ILE A 13 -4.89 4.32 1.94
C ILE A 13 -5.47 3.54 0.76
N ILE A 14 -5.04 3.87 -0.45
CA ILE A 14 -5.44 3.20 -1.70
C ILE A 14 -4.20 2.49 -2.22
N CYS A 15 -4.28 1.16 -2.32
CA CYS A 15 -3.22 0.31 -2.85
C CYS A 15 -3.48 -0.01 -4.32
N VAL A 16 -2.41 -0.35 -5.04
CA VAL A 16 -2.45 -0.76 -6.45
C VAL A 16 -1.90 -2.17 -6.55
N GLY A 17 -2.75 -3.12 -6.94
CA GLY A 17 -2.33 -4.50 -7.17
C GLY A 17 -1.70 -4.67 -8.55
N THR A 18 -0.81 -5.66 -8.67
CA THR A 18 -0.37 -6.18 -9.97
C THR A 18 0.23 -5.08 -10.88
N ASN A 19 1.17 -4.30 -10.35
CA ASN A 19 1.70 -3.08 -10.99
C ASN A 19 3.21 -3.15 -11.37
N TYR A 20 3.84 -4.31 -11.22
CA TYR A 20 5.22 -4.58 -11.65
C TYR A 20 5.25 -5.81 -12.54
N LYS A 21 5.87 -5.70 -13.73
CA LYS A 21 5.91 -6.80 -14.71
C LYS A 21 6.51 -8.07 -14.14
N ASP A 22 7.64 -7.95 -13.44
CA ASP A 22 8.33 -9.10 -12.84
C ASP A 22 7.45 -9.83 -11.82
N HIS A 23 6.69 -9.08 -11.01
CA HIS A 23 5.74 -9.65 -10.04
C HIS A 23 4.54 -10.34 -10.73
N ILE A 24 4.09 -9.81 -11.87
CA ILE A 24 3.04 -10.42 -12.69
C ILE A 24 3.51 -11.79 -13.23
N GLU A 25 4.74 -11.84 -13.73
CA GLU A 25 5.35 -13.07 -14.25
C GLU A 25 5.50 -14.13 -13.16
N GLU A 26 5.97 -13.74 -11.96
CA GLU A 26 6.12 -14.63 -10.81
C GLU A 26 4.79 -15.25 -10.36
N THR A 27 3.73 -14.44 -10.30
CA THR A 27 2.41 -14.86 -9.82
C THR A 27 1.59 -15.59 -10.88
N GLY A 28 2.03 -15.60 -12.15
CA GLY A 28 1.30 -16.17 -13.27
C GLY A 28 0.01 -15.42 -13.61
N LEU A 29 -0.10 -14.17 -13.17
CA LEU A 29 -1.27 -13.32 -13.42
C LEU A 29 -1.20 -12.72 -14.83
N SER A 30 -2.35 -12.32 -15.37
CA SER A 30 -2.41 -11.55 -16.60
C SER A 30 -2.20 -10.07 -16.34
N VAL A 31 -1.53 -9.36 -17.25
CA VAL A 31 -1.39 -7.90 -17.16
C VAL A 31 -2.77 -7.24 -17.14
N PRO A 32 -3.12 -6.47 -16.11
CA PRO A 32 -4.43 -5.85 -16.01
C PRO A 32 -4.57 -4.73 -17.04
N LYS A 33 -5.77 -4.59 -17.63
CA LYS A 33 -6.07 -3.51 -18.59
C LYS A 33 -6.34 -2.16 -17.92
N GLU A 34 -6.70 -2.19 -16.64
CA GLU A 34 -7.00 -1.04 -15.80
C GLU A 34 -6.38 -1.25 -14.42
N PRO A 35 -6.04 -0.19 -13.66
CA PRO A 35 -5.46 -0.33 -12.34
C PRO A 35 -6.36 -1.11 -11.37
N VAL A 36 -5.79 -2.10 -10.69
CA VAL A 36 -6.48 -2.86 -9.64
C VAL A 36 -6.35 -2.10 -8.32
N LEU A 37 -7.42 -1.43 -7.89
CA LEU A 37 -7.41 -0.62 -6.67
C LEU A 37 -8.09 -1.34 -5.51
N PHE A 38 -7.48 -1.32 -4.33
CA PHE A 38 -8.08 -1.84 -3.11
C PHE A 38 -7.70 -1.00 -1.88
N PRO A 39 -8.55 -0.93 -0.84
CA PRO A 39 -8.25 -0.16 0.35
C PRO A 39 -7.40 -0.95 1.35
N LYS A 40 -6.53 -0.24 2.08
CA LYS A 40 -6.10 -0.66 3.41
C LYS A 40 -6.70 0.30 4.44
N THR A 41 -7.17 -0.25 5.54
CA THR A 41 -7.72 0.55 6.64
C THR A 41 -6.60 1.22 7.44
N LEU A 42 -6.88 2.42 7.97
CA LEU A 42 -5.85 3.24 8.66
C LEU A 42 -5.25 2.56 9.89
N ASN A 43 -5.98 1.64 10.53
CA ASN A 43 -5.50 0.86 11.68
C ASN A 43 -4.40 -0.16 11.33
N CYS A 44 -4.10 -0.38 10.04
CA CYS A 44 -2.98 -1.22 9.61
C CYS A 44 -1.65 -0.44 9.50
N LEU A 45 -1.66 0.87 9.64
CA LEU A 45 -0.47 1.72 9.50
C LEU A 45 0.35 1.70 10.79
N ILE A 46 1.63 1.38 10.67
CA ILE A 46 2.64 1.44 11.74
C ILE A 46 3.82 2.30 11.28
N LEU A 47 4.62 2.82 12.22
CA LEU A 47 5.81 3.61 11.90
C LEU A 47 7.00 2.72 11.56
N ASN A 48 8.03 3.34 10.94
CA ASN A 48 9.29 2.66 10.71
C ASN A 48 9.86 2.12 12.03
N ASN A 49 10.37 0.88 12.00
CA ASN A 49 10.86 0.12 13.15
C ASN A 49 9.81 -0.28 14.20
N GLU A 50 8.51 -0.11 13.95
CA GLU A 50 7.47 -0.73 14.77
C GLU A 50 7.25 -2.20 14.39
N SER A 51 6.84 -3.02 15.37
CA SER A 51 6.64 -4.45 15.18
C SER A 51 5.33 -4.76 14.46
N ILE A 52 5.37 -5.67 13.49
CA ILE A 52 4.16 -6.32 12.95
C ILE A 52 3.76 -7.44 13.92
N VAL A 53 2.70 -7.22 14.69
CA VAL A 53 2.19 -8.22 15.64
C VAL A 53 1.28 -9.21 14.93
N TYR A 54 1.71 -10.46 14.79
CA TYR A 54 0.86 -11.48 14.15
C TYR A 54 -0.29 -11.90 15.09
N PRO A 55 -1.49 -12.15 14.54
CA PRO A 55 -2.59 -12.75 15.28
C PRO A 55 -2.21 -14.09 15.92
N LYS A 56 -2.71 -14.35 17.14
CA LYS A 56 -2.32 -15.54 17.94
C LYS A 56 -2.48 -16.87 17.19
N PHE A 57 -3.54 -17.00 16.38
CA PHE A 57 -3.83 -18.23 15.65
C PHE A 57 -2.78 -18.59 14.59
N LEU A 58 -2.01 -17.61 14.08
CA LEU A 58 -0.93 -17.86 13.12
C LEU A 58 0.30 -18.52 13.76
N TYR A 59 0.55 -18.31 15.06
CA TYR A 59 1.68 -18.96 15.76
C TYR A 59 1.42 -20.45 16.02
N ASN A 60 0.17 -20.80 16.34
CA ASN A 60 -0.20 -22.18 16.71
C ASN A 60 -0.31 -23.12 15.51
N GLN A 61 -0.39 -22.58 14.28
CA GLN A 61 -0.49 -23.35 13.06
C GLN A 61 0.51 -22.87 12.01
N ARG A 62 1.81 -22.97 12.32
CA ARG A 62 2.91 -22.51 11.44
C ARG A 62 2.81 -23.02 10.00
N LYS A 63 2.25 -24.21 9.76
CA LYS A 63 2.02 -24.77 8.41
C LYS A 63 1.11 -23.89 7.53
N TYR A 64 0.29 -23.04 8.13
CA TYR A 64 -0.64 -22.13 7.44
C TYR A 64 -0.28 -20.66 7.59
N ASN A 65 0.91 -20.33 8.09
CA ASN A 65 1.35 -18.94 8.09
C ASN A 65 1.62 -18.50 6.65
N ARG A 66 0.76 -17.62 6.12
CA ARG A 66 0.81 -17.05 4.76
C ARG A 66 1.05 -15.54 4.79
N VAL A 67 1.64 -15.04 5.87
CA VAL A 67 2.08 -13.63 5.91
C VAL A 67 3.23 -13.47 4.94
N ASP A 68 3.09 -12.49 4.05
CA ASP A 68 4.07 -12.18 3.02
C ASP A 68 4.41 -10.68 3.05
N TYR A 69 5.53 -10.31 2.44
CA TYR A 69 5.99 -8.93 2.37
C TYR A 69 5.83 -8.37 0.97
N GLU A 70 5.44 -7.09 0.89
CA GLU A 70 5.39 -6.34 -0.35
C GLU A 70 6.09 -5.01 -0.11
N VAL A 71 7.16 -4.75 -0.88
CA VAL A 71 7.85 -3.46 -0.86
C VAL A 71 7.22 -2.58 -1.92
N GLU A 72 6.59 -1.49 -1.50
CA GLU A 72 5.88 -0.57 -2.39
C GLU A 72 6.37 0.87 -2.24
N LEU A 73 6.24 1.65 -3.32
CA LEU A 73 6.38 3.10 -3.27
C LEU A 73 5.04 3.72 -2.89
N ALA A 74 5.03 4.52 -1.83
CA ALA A 74 3.86 5.28 -1.41
C ALA A 74 3.94 6.74 -1.87
N PHE A 75 2.84 7.25 -2.40
CA PHE A 75 2.64 8.68 -2.67
C PHE A 75 1.72 9.29 -1.62
N ILE A 76 2.03 10.50 -1.17
CA ILE A 76 1.22 11.23 -0.20
C ILE A 76 0.50 12.34 -0.94
N ILE A 77 -0.82 12.28 -0.98
CA ILE A 77 -1.61 13.31 -1.65
C ILE A 77 -1.92 14.42 -0.64
N LYS A 78 -1.46 15.64 -0.93
CA LYS A 78 -1.50 16.76 0.02
C LYS A 78 -2.83 17.50 0.08
N ASP A 79 -3.65 17.40 -0.96
CA ASP A 79 -4.92 18.11 -1.07
C ASP A 79 -6.03 17.25 -1.73
N LYS A 80 -7.27 17.76 -1.68
CA LYS A 80 -8.43 17.01 -2.15
C LYS A 80 -8.51 17.03 -3.68
N CYS A 81 -8.15 15.91 -4.30
CA CYS A 81 -8.22 15.73 -5.75
C CYS A 81 -9.59 15.25 -6.25
N LYS A 82 -10.04 15.79 -7.39
CA LYS A 82 -11.16 15.26 -8.20
C LYS A 82 -10.94 15.63 -9.67
N ASN A 83 -10.91 14.64 -10.56
CA ASN A 83 -10.73 14.83 -12.01
C ASN A 83 -9.50 15.70 -12.36
N VAL A 84 -8.39 15.50 -11.65
CA VAL A 84 -7.12 16.24 -11.86
C VAL A 84 -6.53 15.84 -13.22
N PRO A 85 -6.16 16.80 -14.09
CA PRO A 85 -5.53 16.51 -15.36
C PRO A 85 -4.08 16.03 -15.17
N LEU A 86 -3.58 15.22 -16.11
CA LEU A 86 -2.29 14.54 -15.98
C LEU A 86 -1.10 15.50 -15.75
N ASN A 87 -1.14 16.68 -16.36
CA ASN A 87 -0.09 17.69 -16.27
C ASN A 87 -0.03 18.42 -14.92
N GLU A 88 -1.06 18.30 -14.06
CA GLU A 88 -1.13 18.95 -12.75
C GLU A 88 -0.80 18.00 -11.59
N ILE A 89 -0.62 16.69 -11.84
CA ILE A 89 -0.45 15.66 -10.78
C ILE A 89 0.67 15.98 -9.79
N ASN A 90 1.82 16.45 -10.29
CA ASN A 90 2.98 16.77 -9.43
C ASN A 90 2.69 17.91 -8.44
N GLU A 91 1.67 18.73 -8.73
CA GLU A 91 1.23 19.80 -7.83
C GLU A 91 0.38 19.29 -6.67
N HIS A 92 0.10 17.98 -6.57
CA HIS A 92 -0.76 17.39 -5.54
C HIS A 92 -0.06 16.31 -4.68
N ILE A 93 1.18 15.97 -5.04
CA ILE A 93 2.04 15.03 -4.33
C ILE A 93 2.99 15.82 -3.40
#